data_AF-A0A1W1XSG7-F1
#
_entry.id   AF-A0A1W1XSG7-F1
#
_cell.length_a   1.000
_cell.length_b   1.000
_cell.length_c   1.000
_cell.angle_alpha   90.00
_cell.angle_beta   90.00
_cell.angle_gamma   90.00
#
_symmetry.space_group_name_H-M   'P 1'
#
loop_
_entity.id
_entity.type
_entity.pdbx_description
1 polymer ?
#
loop_
_entity_poly.entity_id
_entity_poly.type
_entity_poly.pdbx_seq_one_letter_code
_entity_poly.pdbx_strand_id
1 'polypeptide(L)'
;MPMEPMDQGLFRGTGSPMEGELGTLLARFAPDVVVGHPTFRNADNIGGELQRGIRAALQVYENRKVAFVVSDGTWTVHNPDTSTLDAALTGAAAVLAELAPEARSRLLVVATPYDGYQGDHTPGKGSALKLIFDEMAQCPSAGKLILLDGDLRNDFLPWFRVFSRVEADHGARHPGRHFFITARYARHFVDASLTRFIVGPLTTLMGRYVPGGISGDIVLSAGAVQHERDADWDDARRRYGTDIATTFDNIADPRTDIYEVYLGAKLHDITDEAKLSVMPGEVIGSALGRLLHYEERDGRVSRLLDSDQPLARPETWGPEKTGIAFIDPGTTDVFRVDVKRETLLSKFADYQDAMRAVLFPETFAALLADFQRLQQADTADDAPVVFLNLSRKRWIGILYESLAHLLVTRDVDTVKGCLNYLYTAAFLEFCREKIAQLGAVTYGQVRTMQTSLGVPPEQAEVFYRDQVDRVVERMALDFFHNRRAILDLIKRRTSSSPPPPH
;
A
#
# COMPACT_ATOMS: atom_id res chain seq x y z
N MET A 1 -21.35 27.19 -8.03
CA MET A 1 -20.98 25.90 -7.44
C MET A 1 -19.53 25.69 -7.77
N PRO A 2 -18.66 25.32 -6.81
CA PRO A 2 -17.26 25.11 -7.12
C PRO A 2 -16.98 24.04 -8.18
N MET A 3 -17.95 23.24 -8.64
CA MET A 3 -17.84 22.47 -9.88
C MET A 3 -18.47 23.16 -11.09
N GLU A 4 -17.64 23.57 -12.04
CA GLU A 4 -18.03 24.26 -13.27
C GLU A 4 -17.99 23.32 -14.48
N PRO A 5 -19.07 23.27 -15.30
CA PRO A 5 -19.04 22.51 -16.55
C PRO A 5 -18.10 23.20 -17.55
N MET A 6 -17.13 22.45 -18.07
CA MET A 6 -16.26 22.93 -19.16
C MET A 6 -16.81 22.54 -20.52
N ASP A 7 -17.36 21.34 -20.63
CA ASP A 7 -17.96 20.77 -21.84
C ASP A 7 -18.89 19.61 -21.45
N GLN A 8 -19.58 18.99 -22.40
CA GLN A 8 -20.44 17.84 -22.15
C GLN A 8 -19.64 16.70 -21.51
N GLY A 9 -19.97 16.36 -20.26
CA GLY A 9 -19.32 15.29 -19.50
C GLY A 9 -17.97 15.66 -18.90
N LEU A 10 -17.56 16.93 -18.90
CA LEU A 10 -16.29 17.40 -18.33
C LEU A 10 -16.51 18.55 -17.35
N PHE A 11 -16.05 18.38 -16.10
CA PHE A 11 -16.24 19.34 -15.01
C PHE A 11 -14.93 19.65 -14.30
N ARG A 12 -14.77 20.91 -13.91
CA ARG A 12 -13.64 21.42 -13.14
C ARG A 12 -14.07 21.88 -11.76
N GLY A 13 -13.36 21.45 -10.72
CA GLY A 13 -13.40 22.04 -9.39
C GLY A 13 -12.60 23.35 -9.35
N THR A 14 -13.17 24.42 -8.81
CA THR A 14 -12.54 25.74 -8.62
C THR A 14 -12.01 25.96 -7.20
N GLY A 15 -12.23 24.99 -6.31
CA GLY A 15 -11.74 24.93 -4.94
C GLY A 15 -12.15 23.60 -4.31
N SER A 16 -11.79 23.36 -3.04
CA SER A 16 -12.17 22.13 -2.33
C SER A 16 -13.69 21.93 -2.39
N PRO A 17 -14.17 20.75 -2.79
CA PRO A 17 -15.60 20.49 -2.93
C PRO A 17 -16.28 20.53 -1.56
N MET A 18 -17.48 21.10 -1.52
CA MET A 18 -18.34 20.97 -0.34
C MET A 18 -18.92 19.56 -0.28
N GLU A 19 -19.30 19.14 0.94
CA GLU A 19 -19.97 17.85 1.13
C GLU A 19 -21.24 17.73 0.27
N GLY A 20 -21.33 16.63 -0.48
CA GLY A 20 -22.43 16.29 -1.36
C GLY A 20 -22.36 16.93 -2.74
N GLU A 21 -21.39 17.79 -3.02
CA GLU A 21 -21.30 18.49 -4.31
C GLU A 21 -20.93 17.54 -5.45
N LEU A 22 -19.81 16.82 -5.30
CA LEU A 22 -19.40 15.78 -6.27
C LEU A 22 -20.47 14.70 -6.36
N GLY A 23 -21.02 14.29 -5.22
CA GLY A 23 -22.01 13.26 -5.08
C GLY A 23 -23.32 13.61 -5.79
N THR A 24 -23.76 14.86 -5.74
CA THR A 24 -24.93 15.34 -6.50
C THR A 24 -24.68 15.25 -8.00
N LEU A 25 -23.47 15.61 -8.46
CA LEU A 25 -23.09 15.49 -9.86
C LEU A 25 -23.04 14.02 -10.31
N LEU A 26 -22.44 13.14 -9.50
CA LEU A 26 -22.41 11.70 -9.74
C LEU A 26 -23.84 11.14 -9.79
N ALA A 27 -24.69 11.46 -8.82
CA ALA A 27 -26.08 11.00 -8.75
C ALA A 27 -26.89 11.41 -9.98
N ARG A 28 -26.72 12.65 -10.45
CA ARG A 28 -27.37 13.15 -11.66
C ARG A 28 -26.91 12.40 -12.91
N PHE A 29 -25.62 12.08 -13.00
CA PHE A 29 -25.08 11.33 -14.12
C PHE A 29 -25.48 9.84 -14.06
N ALA A 30 -25.60 9.29 -12.86
CA ALA A 30 -25.90 7.91 -12.53
C ALA A 30 -24.89 6.90 -13.13
N PRO A 31 -23.58 7.00 -12.81
CA PRO A 31 -22.59 6.02 -13.22
C PRO A 31 -22.82 4.65 -12.55
N ASP A 32 -22.48 3.59 -13.27
CA ASP A 32 -22.38 2.23 -12.73
C ASP A 32 -20.99 1.94 -12.15
N VAL A 33 -19.97 2.66 -12.64
CA VAL A 33 -18.56 2.53 -12.24
C VAL A 33 -18.00 3.93 -11.99
N VAL A 34 -17.36 4.10 -10.84
CA VAL A 34 -16.54 5.27 -10.54
C VAL A 34 -15.07 4.85 -10.58
N VAL A 35 -14.23 5.64 -11.26
CA VAL A 35 -12.78 5.47 -11.30
C VAL A 35 -12.16 6.70 -10.63
N GLY A 36 -11.60 6.51 -9.44
CA GLY A 36 -10.96 7.56 -8.65
C GLY A 36 -9.45 7.58 -8.81
N HIS A 37 -8.89 8.76 -8.98
CA HIS A 37 -7.45 9.01 -9.08
C HIS A 37 -7.02 10.02 -8.02
N PRO A 38 -6.59 9.60 -6.81
CA PRO A 38 -5.86 10.48 -5.90
C PRO A 38 -4.51 10.87 -6.54
N THR A 39 -4.20 12.16 -6.58
CA THR A 39 -3.01 12.65 -7.27
C THR A 39 -2.36 13.85 -6.57
N PHE A 40 -1.05 14.01 -6.75
CA PHE A 40 -0.28 15.13 -6.20
C PHE A 40 0.96 15.37 -7.06
N ARG A 41 1.07 16.56 -7.65
CA ARG A 41 2.19 17.02 -8.51
C ARG A 41 2.48 16.08 -9.69
N ASN A 42 1.45 15.56 -10.33
CA ASN A 42 1.56 14.62 -11.45
C ASN A 42 1.15 15.24 -12.80
N ALA A 43 1.31 16.55 -12.98
CA ALA A 43 0.93 17.25 -14.21
C ALA A 43 1.53 16.62 -15.48
N ASP A 44 2.74 16.05 -15.39
CA ASP A 44 3.44 15.44 -16.53
C ASP A 44 2.87 14.06 -16.95
N ASN A 45 2.03 13.42 -16.14
CA ASN A 45 1.51 12.08 -16.41
C ASN A 45 -0.02 11.98 -16.40
N ILE A 46 -0.71 12.66 -15.48
CA ILE A 46 -2.14 12.42 -15.19
C ILE A 46 -3.04 12.57 -16.43
N GLY A 47 -2.72 13.51 -17.33
CA GLY A 47 -3.46 13.68 -18.58
C GLY A 47 -3.37 12.44 -19.49
N GLY A 48 -2.18 11.85 -19.63
CA GLY A 48 -1.99 10.63 -20.41
C GLY A 48 -2.62 9.40 -19.73
N GLU A 49 -2.58 9.36 -18.40
CA GLU A 49 -3.23 8.32 -17.59
C GLU A 49 -4.75 8.29 -17.81
N LEU A 50 -5.41 9.45 -17.73
CA LEU A 50 -6.84 9.56 -18.03
C LEU A 50 -7.16 9.16 -19.47
N GLN A 51 -6.32 9.51 -20.44
CA GLN A 51 -6.54 9.09 -21.82
C GLN A 51 -6.58 7.57 -21.96
N ARG A 52 -5.61 6.87 -21.34
CA ARG A 52 -5.57 5.39 -21.31
C ARG A 52 -6.79 4.83 -20.59
N GLY A 53 -7.16 5.40 -19.45
CA GLY A 53 -8.29 4.99 -18.62
C GLY A 53 -9.63 5.11 -19.34
N ILE A 54 -9.91 6.28 -19.93
CA ILE A 54 -11.16 6.54 -20.65
C ILE A 54 -11.30 5.58 -21.83
N ARG A 55 -10.24 5.39 -22.63
CA ARG A 55 -10.27 4.49 -23.78
C ARG A 55 -10.45 3.03 -23.37
N ALA A 56 -9.82 2.61 -22.27
CA ALA A 56 -9.99 1.28 -21.70
C ALA A 56 -11.43 1.07 -21.19
N ALA A 57 -11.98 2.04 -20.44
CA ALA A 57 -13.33 1.97 -19.90
C ALA A 57 -14.38 1.87 -20.99
N LEU A 58 -14.24 2.63 -22.08
CA LEU A 58 -15.16 2.58 -23.21
C LEU A 58 -15.25 1.20 -23.86
N GLN A 59 -14.13 0.45 -23.89
CA GLN A 59 -14.07 -0.91 -24.46
C GLN A 59 -14.53 -2.00 -23.48
N VAL A 60 -14.33 -1.81 -22.18
CA VAL A 60 -14.66 -2.85 -21.19
C VAL A 60 -16.09 -2.69 -20.67
N TYR A 61 -16.55 -1.45 -20.56
CA TYR A 61 -17.82 -1.07 -19.94
C TYR A 61 -18.77 -0.48 -21.01
N GLU A 62 -18.85 -1.10 -22.18
CA GLU A 62 -19.54 -0.59 -23.39
C GLU A 62 -21.01 -0.16 -23.16
N ASN A 63 -21.70 -0.77 -22.20
CA ASN A 63 -23.11 -0.48 -21.89
C ASN A 63 -23.32 0.14 -20.50
N ARG A 64 -22.25 0.55 -19.84
CA ARG A 64 -22.30 1.16 -18.50
C ARG A 64 -21.86 2.62 -18.59
N LYS A 65 -22.39 3.43 -17.68
CA LYS A 65 -21.91 4.78 -17.46
C LYS A 65 -20.70 4.75 -16.53
N VAL A 66 -19.65 5.47 -16.89
CA VAL A 66 -18.40 5.52 -16.13
C VAL A 66 -18.07 6.95 -15.77
N ALA A 67 -17.82 7.20 -14.48
CA ALA A 67 -17.34 8.48 -13.99
C ALA A 67 -15.87 8.38 -13.60
N PHE A 68 -15.03 9.28 -14.10
CA PHE A 68 -13.65 9.48 -13.65
C PHE A 68 -13.61 10.67 -12.70
N VAL A 69 -12.99 10.49 -11.54
CA VAL A 69 -12.83 11.52 -10.52
C VAL A 69 -11.34 11.67 -10.20
N VAL A 70 -10.75 12.79 -10.59
CA VAL A 70 -9.41 13.18 -10.15
C VAL A 70 -9.54 14.03 -8.89
N SER A 71 -8.96 13.55 -7.79
CA SER A 71 -8.85 14.28 -6.53
C SER A 71 -7.41 14.73 -6.35
N ASP A 72 -7.13 16.01 -6.60
CA ASP A 72 -5.79 16.56 -6.67
C ASP A 72 -5.39 17.34 -5.41
N GLY A 73 -4.32 16.91 -4.75
CA GLY A 73 -3.75 17.65 -3.61
C GLY A 73 -2.71 18.72 -3.99
N THR A 74 -2.42 18.93 -5.27
CA THR A 74 -1.41 19.91 -5.72
C THR A 74 -1.83 21.34 -5.39
N TRP A 75 -3.10 21.64 -5.68
CA TRP A 75 -3.74 22.90 -5.34
C TRP A 75 -4.13 22.93 -3.87
N THR A 76 -3.80 24.03 -3.19
CA THR A 76 -4.33 24.41 -1.87
C THR A 76 -4.65 25.90 -1.84
N VAL A 77 -5.41 26.36 -0.86
CA VAL A 77 -5.67 27.79 -0.63
C VAL A 77 -4.38 28.60 -0.45
N HIS A 78 -3.31 27.96 0.03
CA HIS A 78 -1.99 28.56 0.22
C HIS A 78 -1.05 28.36 -0.97
N ASN A 79 -1.33 27.39 -1.84
CA ASN A 79 -0.57 27.09 -3.05
C ASN A 79 -1.54 26.79 -4.20
N PRO A 80 -2.05 27.81 -4.91
CA PRO A 80 -3.08 27.64 -5.93
C PRO A 80 -2.52 27.09 -7.26
N ASP A 81 -1.60 26.12 -7.20
CA ASP A 81 -1.02 25.44 -8.36
C ASP A 81 -2.07 24.52 -9.00
N THR A 82 -2.54 24.89 -10.18
CA THR A 82 -3.56 24.13 -10.94
C THR A 82 -2.95 23.19 -11.97
N SER A 83 -1.63 23.07 -12.07
CA SER A 83 -0.96 22.34 -13.15
C SER A 83 -1.45 20.90 -13.32
N THR A 84 -1.62 20.17 -12.22
CA THR A 84 -2.14 18.78 -12.24
C THR A 84 -3.61 18.74 -12.71
N LEU A 85 -4.46 19.65 -12.23
CA LEU A 85 -5.85 19.77 -12.67
C LEU A 85 -5.95 20.10 -14.16
N ASP A 86 -5.17 21.07 -14.63
CA ASP A 86 -5.15 21.54 -16.01
C ASP A 86 -4.71 20.43 -16.97
N ALA A 87 -3.69 19.67 -16.59
CA ALA A 87 -3.22 18.51 -17.34
C ALA A 87 -4.26 17.39 -17.41
N ALA A 88 -4.93 17.09 -16.30
CA ALA A 88 -5.99 16.10 -16.24
C ALA A 88 -7.16 16.49 -17.17
N LEU A 89 -7.63 17.72 -17.07
CA LEU A 89 -8.75 18.24 -17.88
C LEU A 89 -8.41 18.28 -19.36
N THR A 90 -7.19 18.69 -19.71
CA THR A 90 -6.71 18.74 -21.09
C THR A 90 -6.60 17.33 -21.69
N GLY A 91 -6.05 16.38 -20.94
CA GLY A 91 -5.96 14.97 -21.36
C GLY A 91 -7.33 14.35 -21.58
N ALA A 92 -8.28 14.59 -20.67
CA ALA A 92 -9.65 14.12 -20.81
C ALA A 92 -10.39 14.77 -22.01
N ALA A 93 -10.29 16.09 -22.16
CA ALA A 93 -10.91 16.83 -23.25
C ALA A 93 -10.46 16.33 -24.62
N ALA A 94 -9.17 16.02 -24.77
CA ALA A 94 -8.61 15.48 -26.01
C ALA A 94 -9.29 14.17 -26.43
N VAL A 95 -9.54 13.24 -25.50
CA VAL A 95 -10.28 12.01 -25.83
C VAL A 95 -11.74 12.32 -26.11
N LEU A 96 -12.41 13.10 -25.24
CA LEU A 96 -13.85 13.37 -25.36
C LEU A 96 -14.22 14.06 -26.68
N ALA A 97 -13.33 14.89 -27.23
CA ALA A 97 -13.52 15.55 -28.52
C ALA A 97 -13.54 14.59 -29.72
N GLU A 98 -12.90 13.43 -29.60
CA GLU A 98 -12.84 12.41 -30.66
C GLU A 98 -14.01 11.41 -30.61
N LEU A 99 -14.79 11.42 -29.51
CA LEU A 99 -15.84 10.44 -29.30
C LEU A 99 -17.14 10.79 -30.01
N ALA A 100 -17.81 9.77 -30.53
CA ALA A 100 -19.19 9.89 -30.97
C ALA A 100 -20.10 10.31 -29.78
N PRO A 101 -21.19 11.07 -30.03
CA PRO A 101 -22.08 11.55 -28.97
C PRO A 101 -22.59 10.45 -28.02
N GLU A 102 -22.84 9.25 -28.55
CA GLU A 102 -23.31 8.10 -27.77
C GLU A 102 -22.25 7.51 -26.83
N ALA A 103 -20.98 7.50 -27.25
CA ALA A 103 -19.89 7.10 -26.35
C ALA A 103 -19.64 8.18 -25.29
N ARG A 104 -19.72 9.45 -25.69
CA ARG A 104 -19.54 10.61 -24.81
C ARG A 104 -20.63 10.72 -23.74
N SER A 105 -21.89 10.39 -24.06
CA SER A 105 -23.01 10.43 -23.11
C SER A 105 -22.87 9.44 -21.95
N ARG A 106 -21.99 8.44 -22.09
CA ARG A 106 -21.67 7.42 -21.08
C ARG A 106 -20.45 7.76 -20.22
N LEU A 107 -19.86 8.94 -20.41
CA LEU A 107 -18.70 9.38 -19.65
C LEU A 107 -18.97 10.66 -18.86
N LEU A 108 -18.47 10.68 -17.64
CA LEU A 108 -18.31 11.87 -16.82
C LEU A 108 -16.85 11.93 -16.37
N VAL A 109 -16.22 13.09 -16.49
CA VAL A 109 -14.89 13.35 -15.95
C VAL A 109 -14.97 14.58 -15.07
N VAL A 110 -14.51 14.44 -13.83
CA VAL A 110 -14.42 15.53 -12.85
C VAL A 110 -12.98 15.61 -12.38
N ALA A 111 -12.35 16.77 -12.49
CA ALA A 111 -11.08 17.04 -11.84
C ALA A 111 -11.30 18.14 -10.79
N THR A 112 -11.08 17.81 -9.52
CA THR A 112 -11.32 18.72 -8.41
C THR A 112 -10.11 18.76 -7.49
N PRO A 113 -9.74 19.94 -6.97
CA PRO A 113 -8.74 20.01 -5.93
C PRO A 113 -9.26 19.37 -4.64
N TYR A 114 -8.32 18.95 -3.81
CA TYR A 114 -8.51 18.51 -2.44
C TYR A 114 -7.57 19.34 -1.55
N ASP A 115 -8.16 20.23 -0.76
CA ASP A 115 -7.48 20.99 0.31
C ASP A 115 -8.37 20.97 1.56
N GLY A 116 -8.67 19.76 2.00
CA GLY A 116 -9.56 19.46 3.12
C GLY A 116 -10.99 19.08 2.73
N TYR A 117 -11.63 18.30 3.60
CA TYR A 117 -12.99 17.79 3.42
C TYR A 117 -13.68 17.62 4.79
N GLN A 118 -14.96 18.03 4.89
CA GLN A 118 -15.73 18.05 6.14
C GLN A 118 -15.00 18.77 7.31
N GLY A 119 -14.26 19.84 7.00
CA GLY A 119 -13.53 20.64 7.99
C GLY A 119 -12.19 20.04 8.44
N ASP A 120 -11.79 18.88 7.92
CA ASP A 120 -10.47 18.28 8.16
C ASP A 120 -9.54 18.57 6.97
N HIS A 121 -8.41 19.21 7.26
CA HIS A 121 -7.42 19.64 6.27
C HIS A 121 -6.11 18.82 6.32
N THR A 122 -6.12 17.61 6.89
CA THR A 122 -4.92 16.76 6.91
C THR A 122 -4.52 16.39 5.47
N PRO A 123 -3.34 16.84 5.00
CA PRO A 123 -2.91 16.56 3.64
C PRO A 123 -2.49 15.10 3.51
N GLY A 124 -2.91 14.44 2.44
CA GLY A 124 -2.49 13.06 2.18
C GLY A 124 -3.39 12.32 1.20
N LYS A 125 -2.89 11.18 0.73
CA LYS A 125 -3.62 10.28 -0.17
C LYS A 125 -4.95 9.83 0.43
N GLY A 126 -4.95 9.45 1.72
CA GLY A 126 -6.16 9.01 2.40
C GLY A 126 -7.28 10.05 2.39
N SER A 127 -6.97 11.32 2.62
CA SER A 127 -8.01 12.35 2.59
C SER A 127 -8.60 12.59 1.20
N ALA A 128 -7.78 12.48 0.14
CA ALA A 128 -8.26 12.49 -1.24
C ALA A 128 -9.20 11.29 -1.50
N LEU A 129 -8.89 10.12 -0.95
CA LEU A 129 -9.77 8.95 -1.02
C LEU A 129 -11.05 9.12 -0.19
N LYS A 130 -10.98 9.74 1.00
CA LYS A 130 -12.14 9.99 1.86
C LYS A 130 -13.21 10.83 1.16
N LEU A 131 -12.79 11.87 0.43
CA LEU A 131 -13.66 12.63 -0.45
C LEU A 131 -14.40 11.70 -1.43
N ILE A 132 -13.67 10.85 -2.15
CA ILE A 132 -14.26 9.96 -3.16
C ILE A 132 -15.24 8.97 -2.52
N PHE A 133 -14.87 8.36 -1.39
CA PHE A 133 -15.71 7.41 -0.67
C PHE A 133 -17.03 8.05 -0.22
N ASP A 134 -16.97 9.21 0.41
CA ASP A 134 -18.17 9.89 0.91
C ASP A 134 -19.07 10.39 -0.20
N GLU A 135 -18.50 10.97 -1.26
CA GLU A 135 -19.28 11.54 -2.36
C GLU A 135 -19.92 10.46 -3.22
N MET A 136 -19.27 9.30 -3.39
CA MET A 136 -19.85 8.16 -4.10
C MET A 136 -21.15 7.67 -3.43
N ALA A 137 -21.29 7.84 -2.12
CA ALA A 137 -22.49 7.42 -1.39
C ALA A 137 -23.78 8.09 -1.83
N GLN A 138 -23.67 9.31 -2.35
CA GLN A 138 -24.81 10.06 -2.86
C GLN A 138 -25.29 9.51 -4.21
N CYS A 139 -24.59 8.53 -4.78
CA CYS A 139 -24.85 7.94 -6.08
C CYS A 139 -25.24 6.45 -5.96
N PRO A 140 -26.54 6.12 -5.72
CA PRO A 140 -27.01 4.74 -5.56
C PRO A 140 -26.75 3.82 -6.76
N SER A 141 -26.57 4.38 -7.97
CA SER A 141 -26.28 3.59 -9.17
C SER A 141 -24.84 3.04 -9.20
N ALA A 142 -23.92 3.63 -8.43
CA ALA A 142 -22.51 3.28 -8.48
C ALA A 142 -22.27 1.95 -7.77
N GLY A 143 -22.25 0.85 -8.54
CA GLY A 143 -22.06 -0.50 -7.99
C GLY A 143 -20.60 -0.83 -7.63
N LYS A 144 -19.65 -0.07 -8.20
CA LYS A 144 -18.22 -0.35 -8.10
C LYS A 144 -17.37 0.93 -8.13
N LEU A 145 -16.37 0.97 -7.27
CA LEU A 145 -15.30 1.97 -7.25
C LEU A 145 -13.98 1.30 -7.63
N ILE A 146 -13.28 1.86 -8.62
CA ILE A 146 -11.90 1.52 -8.95
C ILE A 146 -11.05 2.68 -8.47
N LEU A 147 -10.05 2.43 -7.64
CA LEU A 147 -9.05 3.41 -7.23
C LEU A 147 -7.72 3.07 -7.88
N LEU A 148 -7.07 4.07 -8.46
CA LEU A 148 -5.79 3.97 -9.15
C LEU A 148 -4.90 5.14 -8.73
N ASP A 149 -3.64 4.87 -8.38
CA ASP A 149 -2.70 5.96 -8.08
C ASP A 149 -2.53 6.88 -9.30
N GLY A 150 -2.52 8.21 -9.12
CA GLY A 150 -2.45 9.18 -10.22
C GLY A 150 -1.06 9.37 -10.87
N ASP A 151 -0.13 8.45 -10.63
CA ASP A 151 1.23 8.42 -11.19
C ASP A 151 1.48 7.18 -12.08
N LEU A 152 0.42 6.48 -12.48
CA LEU A 152 0.50 5.24 -13.23
C LEU A 152 0.76 5.49 -14.72
N ARG A 153 1.74 4.75 -15.25
CA ARG A 153 2.09 4.72 -16.69
C ARG A 153 1.60 3.47 -17.41
N ASN A 154 0.96 2.55 -16.68
CA ASN A 154 0.43 1.29 -17.20
C ASN A 154 -0.68 1.48 -18.25
N ASP A 155 -0.86 0.47 -19.11
CA ASP A 155 -2.08 0.30 -19.90
C ASP A 155 -3.19 -0.30 -19.01
N PHE A 156 -4.37 0.33 -19.01
CA PHE A 156 -5.50 -0.07 -18.18
C PHE A 156 -6.46 -1.03 -18.86
N LEU A 157 -6.37 -1.24 -20.17
CA LEU A 157 -7.28 -2.16 -20.86
C LEU A 157 -7.21 -3.59 -20.30
N PRO A 158 -6.03 -4.20 -20.09
CA PRO A 158 -5.95 -5.51 -19.45
C PRO A 158 -6.49 -5.50 -18.02
N TRP A 159 -6.22 -4.44 -17.25
CA TRP A 159 -6.64 -4.35 -15.84
C TRP A 159 -8.16 -4.25 -15.70
N PHE A 160 -8.80 -3.38 -16.49
CA PHE A 160 -10.25 -3.23 -16.44
C PHE A 160 -10.96 -4.51 -16.90
N ARG A 161 -10.42 -5.24 -17.90
CA ARG A 161 -10.93 -6.58 -18.27
C ARG A 161 -10.85 -7.56 -17.10
N VAL A 162 -9.75 -7.58 -16.36
CA VAL A 162 -9.60 -8.41 -15.16
C VAL A 162 -10.63 -8.01 -14.10
N PHE A 163 -10.74 -6.73 -13.75
CA PHE A 163 -11.68 -6.25 -12.74
C PHE A 163 -13.13 -6.57 -13.11
N SER A 164 -13.53 -6.39 -14.37
CA SER A 164 -14.88 -6.74 -14.85
C SER A 164 -15.14 -8.24 -14.79
N ARG A 165 -14.14 -9.08 -15.08
CA ARG A 165 -14.28 -10.54 -15.00
C ARG A 165 -14.37 -11.03 -13.55
N VAL A 166 -13.60 -10.43 -12.64
CA VAL A 166 -13.69 -10.73 -11.20
C VAL A 166 -15.06 -10.34 -10.66
N GLU A 167 -15.55 -9.13 -10.99
CA GLU A 167 -16.89 -8.66 -10.60
C GLU A 167 -17.98 -9.64 -11.07
N ALA A 168 -17.93 -10.08 -12.33
CA ALA A 168 -18.89 -11.02 -12.90
C ALA A 168 -18.83 -12.41 -12.24
N ASP A 169 -17.61 -12.96 -12.06
CA ASP A 169 -17.37 -14.25 -11.40
C ASP A 169 -17.81 -14.22 -9.93
N HIS A 170 -17.53 -13.12 -9.22
CA HIS A 170 -17.99 -12.90 -7.86
C HIS A 170 -19.53 -12.84 -7.78
N GLY A 171 -20.18 -12.03 -8.63
CA GLY A 171 -21.64 -11.91 -8.63
C GLY A 171 -22.36 -13.25 -8.89
N ALA A 172 -21.76 -14.14 -9.69
CA ALA A 172 -22.29 -15.47 -9.94
C ALA A 172 -22.11 -16.43 -8.76
N ARG A 173 -20.96 -16.39 -8.06
CA ARG A 173 -20.62 -17.33 -6.98
C ARG A 173 -21.05 -16.88 -5.58
N HIS A 174 -21.13 -15.58 -5.37
CA HIS A 174 -21.31 -14.94 -4.07
C HIS A 174 -22.40 -13.85 -4.13
N PRO A 175 -23.62 -14.18 -4.59
CA PRO A 175 -24.68 -13.18 -4.76
C PRO A 175 -24.99 -12.48 -3.43
N GLY A 176 -25.01 -11.15 -3.46
CA GLY A 176 -25.28 -10.30 -2.29
C GLY A 176 -24.10 -10.10 -1.33
N ARG A 177 -22.92 -10.67 -1.61
CA ARG A 177 -21.68 -10.39 -0.86
C ARG A 177 -20.94 -9.19 -1.45
N HIS A 178 -20.04 -8.62 -0.67
CA HIS A 178 -19.17 -7.53 -1.08
C HIS A 178 -17.87 -8.12 -1.66
N PHE A 179 -17.22 -7.37 -2.53
CA PHE A 179 -15.87 -7.72 -3.00
C PHE A 179 -14.88 -6.57 -2.77
N PHE A 180 -13.65 -6.96 -2.49
CA PHE A 180 -12.46 -6.12 -2.44
C PHE A 180 -11.37 -6.77 -3.30
N ILE A 181 -10.96 -6.09 -4.37
CA ILE A 181 -9.88 -6.53 -5.25
C ILE A 181 -8.64 -5.70 -4.92
N THR A 182 -7.52 -6.35 -4.64
CA THR A 182 -6.21 -5.71 -4.48
C THR A 182 -5.22 -6.23 -5.52
N ALA A 183 -4.36 -5.34 -6.02
CA ALA A 183 -3.38 -5.69 -7.02
C ALA A 183 -2.15 -6.39 -6.42
N ARG A 184 -1.67 -7.41 -7.15
CA ARG A 184 -0.35 -8.01 -6.99
C ARG A 184 0.49 -7.69 -8.22
N TYR A 185 1.68 -7.18 -7.97
CA TYR A 185 2.63 -6.83 -9.01
C TYR A 185 3.91 -7.65 -8.93
N ALA A 186 4.56 -7.84 -10.07
CA ALA A 186 5.98 -8.13 -10.10
C ALA A 186 6.73 -6.85 -9.65
N ARG A 187 7.61 -7.01 -8.66
CA ARG A 187 8.40 -5.92 -8.07
C ARG A 187 9.84 -6.35 -7.95
N HIS A 188 10.77 -5.45 -8.28
CA HIS A 188 12.19 -5.70 -8.08
C HIS A 188 12.47 -6.11 -6.62
N PHE A 189 13.47 -6.97 -6.39
CA PHE A 189 13.69 -7.56 -5.06
C PHE A 189 14.21 -6.53 -4.05
N VAL A 190 14.76 -5.40 -4.54
CA VAL A 190 15.15 -4.25 -3.72
C VAL A 190 14.04 -3.21 -3.48
N ASP A 191 12.82 -3.46 -3.96
CA ASP A 191 11.64 -2.62 -3.75
C ASP A 191 10.67 -3.23 -2.70
N ALA A 192 9.50 -2.64 -2.47
CA ALA A 192 8.37 -3.20 -1.71
C ALA A 192 8.75 -3.70 -0.29
N SER A 193 9.70 -3.04 0.36
CA SER A 193 10.24 -3.44 1.67
C SER A 193 9.16 -3.52 2.75
N LEU A 194 8.31 -2.49 2.85
CA LEU A 194 7.17 -2.44 3.78
C LEU A 194 6.17 -3.58 3.53
N THR A 195 5.78 -3.77 2.27
CA THR A 195 4.87 -4.83 1.85
C THR A 195 5.37 -6.20 2.32
N ARG A 196 6.67 -6.46 2.14
CA ARG A 196 7.32 -7.74 2.42
C ARG A 196 7.56 -7.97 3.92
N PHE A 197 8.07 -6.97 4.64
CA PHE A 197 8.59 -7.15 6.01
C PHE A 197 7.63 -6.73 7.11
N ILE A 198 6.63 -5.90 6.80
CA ILE A 198 5.63 -5.40 7.76
C ILE A 198 4.24 -5.90 7.37
N VAL A 199 3.73 -5.48 6.21
CA VAL A 199 2.32 -5.67 5.83
C VAL A 199 1.96 -7.15 5.73
N GLY A 200 2.79 -7.94 5.03
CA GLY A 200 2.61 -9.39 4.91
C GLY A 200 2.39 -10.06 6.28
N PRO A 201 3.35 -9.99 7.22
CA PRO A 201 3.18 -10.48 8.58
C PRO A 201 1.95 -9.92 9.31
N LEU A 202 1.73 -8.60 9.31
CA LEU A 202 0.65 -7.99 10.11
C LEU A 202 -0.75 -8.34 9.60
N THR A 203 -0.97 -8.48 8.28
CA THR A 203 -2.25 -8.97 7.75
C THR A 203 -2.60 -10.36 8.29
N THR A 204 -1.59 -11.21 8.53
CA THR A 204 -1.85 -12.53 9.11
C THR A 204 -2.48 -12.45 10.50
N LEU A 205 -2.23 -11.38 11.27
CA LEU A 205 -2.86 -11.16 12.58
C LEU A 205 -4.30 -10.67 12.50
N MET A 206 -4.77 -10.27 11.32
CA MET A 206 -6.18 -10.01 11.04
C MET A 206 -6.93 -11.28 10.62
N GLY A 207 -6.21 -12.41 10.43
CA GLY A 207 -6.77 -13.72 10.10
C GLY A 207 -6.65 -14.11 8.63
N ARG A 208 -6.07 -13.26 7.77
CA ARG A 208 -5.89 -13.54 6.33
C ARG A 208 -4.56 -12.98 5.83
N TYR A 209 -3.78 -13.77 5.11
CA TYR A 209 -2.55 -13.29 4.47
C TYR A 209 -2.86 -12.54 3.18
N VAL A 210 -2.68 -11.22 3.18
CA VAL A 210 -2.88 -10.36 2.01
C VAL A 210 -1.57 -9.60 1.73
N PRO A 211 -0.63 -10.18 0.97
CA PRO A 211 0.66 -9.56 0.76
C PRO A 211 0.56 -8.22 0.03
N GLY A 212 -0.36 -8.06 -0.93
CA GLY A 212 -0.66 -6.78 -1.57
C GLY A 212 -1.41 -5.76 -0.68
N GLY A 213 -1.39 -5.90 0.64
CA GLY A 213 -2.24 -5.15 1.59
C GLY A 213 -2.00 -3.64 1.70
N ILE A 214 -1.11 -3.07 0.88
CA ILE A 214 -0.93 -1.62 0.71
C ILE A 214 -0.93 -1.20 -0.77
N SER A 215 -1.57 -1.99 -1.64
CA SER A 215 -1.79 -1.56 -3.02
C SER A 215 -2.69 -0.34 -3.03
N GLY A 216 -2.27 0.73 -3.70
CA GLY A 216 -3.14 1.87 -4.04
C GLY A 216 -4.11 1.58 -5.17
N ASP A 217 -3.90 0.46 -5.87
CA ASP A 217 -4.68 0.06 -7.03
C ASP A 217 -5.65 -1.04 -6.58
N ILE A 218 -6.89 -0.63 -6.32
CA ILE A 218 -7.90 -1.47 -5.70
C ILE A 218 -9.28 -1.29 -6.34
N VAL A 219 -10.15 -2.27 -6.12
CA VAL A 219 -11.55 -2.20 -6.56
C VAL A 219 -12.47 -2.62 -5.42
N LEU A 220 -13.44 -1.77 -5.12
CA LEU A 220 -14.39 -1.96 -4.04
C LEU A 220 -15.80 -2.04 -4.63
N SER A 221 -16.57 -3.03 -4.19
CA SER A 221 -18.03 -3.00 -4.34
C SER A 221 -18.63 -1.83 -3.54
N ALA A 222 -19.85 -1.41 -3.87
CA ALA A 222 -20.55 -0.34 -3.13
C ALA A 222 -20.63 -0.60 -1.61
N GLY A 223 -20.84 -1.86 -1.18
CA GLY A 223 -20.85 -2.22 0.23
C GLY A 223 -19.47 -2.16 0.91
N ALA A 224 -18.41 -2.50 0.18
CA ALA A 224 -17.04 -2.32 0.67
C ALA A 224 -16.68 -0.82 0.78
N VAL A 225 -17.16 0.03 -0.12
CA VAL A 225 -17.04 1.50 0.00
C VAL A 225 -17.78 2.02 1.24
N GLN A 226 -18.97 1.47 1.54
CA GLN A 226 -19.68 1.84 2.76
C GLN A 226 -18.83 1.57 4.02
N HIS A 227 -18.10 0.46 4.06
CA HIS A 227 -17.18 0.16 5.17
C HIS A 227 -16.09 1.22 5.34
N GLU A 228 -15.51 1.71 4.25
CA GLU A 228 -14.51 2.79 4.31
C GLU A 228 -15.10 4.10 4.84
N ARG A 229 -16.36 4.39 4.55
CA ARG A 229 -17.04 5.61 5.03
C ARG A 229 -17.39 5.56 6.51
N ASP A 230 -17.90 4.40 6.95
CA ASP A 230 -18.35 4.17 8.33
C ASP A 230 -17.16 3.98 9.28
N ALA A 231 -15.94 3.87 8.76
CA ALA A 231 -14.74 3.69 9.56
C ALA A 231 -14.22 5.00 10.18
N ASP A 232 -13.39 4.86 11.21
CA ASP A 232 -12.70 6.00 11.82
C ASP A 232 -11.55 6.48 10.92
N TRP A 233 -11.51 7.78 10.65
CA TRP A 233 -10.48 8.46 9.84
C TRP A 233 -9.58 9.33 10.71
N ASP A 234 -8.63 8.66 11.38
CA ASP A 234 -7.55 9.32 12.10
C ASP A 234 -6.50 9.94 11.14
N ASP A 235 -5.56 10.71 11.70
CA ASP A 235 -4.52 11.39 10.93
C ASP A 235 -3.65 10.40 10.11
N ALA A 236 -3.35 9.22 10.65
CA ALA A 236 -2.54 8.22 9.95
C ALA A 236 -3.27 7.65 8.72
N ARG A 237 -4.56 7.31 8.84
CA ARG A 237 -5.40 6.84 7.73
C ARG A 237 -5.59 7.93 6.67
N ARG A 238 -5.70 9.20 7.06
CA ARG A 238 -5.81 10.33 6.14
C ARG A 238 -4.55 10.56 5.29
N ARG A 239 -3.41 10.03 5.72
CA ARG A 239 -2.13 10.11 4.99
C ARG A 239 -1.83 8.81 4.23
N TYR A 240 -0.63 8.24 4.37
CA TYR A 240 -0.24 7.00 3.69
C TYR A 240 -0.78 5.71 4.36
N GLY A 241 -1.39 5.81 5.55
CA GLY A 241 -1.99 4.65 6.23
C GLY A 241 -3.29 4.13 5.61
N THR A 242 -3.87 4.86 4.65
CA THR A 242 -5.18 4.54 4.07
C THR A 242 -5.27 3.11 3.50
N ASP A 243 -4.28 2.69 2.71
CA ASP A 243 -4.34 1.43 1.96
C ASP A 243 -4.32 0.20 2.90
N ILE A 244 -3.53 0.26 3.99
CA ILE A 244 -3.47 -0.82 4.99
C ILE A 244 -4.74 -0.83 5.85
N ALA A 245 -5.29 0.33 6.19
CA ALA A 245 -6.53 0.42 6.94
C ALA A 245 -7.69 -0.18 6.13
N THR A 246 -7.84 0.20 4.86
CA THR A 246 -8.81 -0.39 3.94
C THR A 246 -8.66 -1.91 3.87
N THR A 247 -7.43 -2.41 3.74
CA THR A 247 -7.18 -3.86 3.71
C THR A 247 -7.63 -4.55 5.01
N PHE A 248 -7.29 -3.99 6.17
CA PHE A 248 -7.66 -4.57 7.47
C PHE A 248 -9.17 -4.57 7.69
N ASP A 249 -9.84 -3.49 7.26
CA ASP A 249 -11.29 -3.32 7.42
C ASP A 249 -12.04 -4.35 6.58
N ASN A 250 -11.58 -4.57 5.35
CA ASN A 250 -12.13 -5.59 4.46
C ASN A 250 -11.78 -7.03 4.89
N ILE A 251 -10.64 -7.26 5.55
CA ILE A 251 -10.35 -8.57 6.19
C ILE A 251 -11.32 -8.80 7.36
N ALA A 252 -11.65 -7.74 8.10
CA ALA A 252 -12.47 -7.85 9.29
C ALA A 252 -13.95 -8.03 9.01
N ASP A 253 -14.44 -7.56 7.86
CA ASP A 253 -15.84 -7.71 7.45
C ASP A 253 -16.13 -9.12 6.88
N PRO A 254 -16.97 -9.94 7.55
CA PRO A 254 -17.32 -11.28 7.09
C PRO A 254 -18.15 -11.30 5.79
N ARG A 255 -18.68 -10.14 5.36
CA ARG A 255 -19.46 -10.01 4.13
C ARG A 255 -18.60 -9.73 2.90
N THR A 256 -17.32 -9.42 3.10
CA THR A 256 -16.38 -9.10 2.02
C THR A 256 -15.56 -10.31 1.60
N ASP A 257 -15.58 -10.61 0.31
CA ASP A 257 -14.66 -11.54 -0.34
C ASP A 257 -13.48 -10.78 -0.95
N ILE A 258 -12.27 -11.18 -0.59
CA ILE A 258 -11.04 -10.51 -1.03
C ILE A 258 -10.41 -11.29 -2.18
N TYR A 259 -10.09 -10.57 -3.24
CA TYR A 259 -9.41 -11.05 -4.43
C TYR A 259 -8.04 -10.40 -4.54
N GLU A 260 -7.02 -11.20 -4.82
CA GLU A 260 -5.69 -10.70 -5.16
C GLU A 260 -5.40 -10.99 -6.63
N VAL A 261 -5.25 -9.95 -7.45
CA VAL A 261 -5.16 -10.09 -8.91
C VAL A 261 -3.78 -9.69 -9.41
N TYR A 262 -3.17 -10.54 -10.24
CA TYR A 262 -1.88 -10.22 -10.86
C TYR A 262 -2.06 -9.23 -12.01
N LEU A 263 -1.47 -8.04 -11.88
CA LEU A 263 -1.60 -6.95 -12.84
C LEU A 263 -0.31 -6.66 -13.63
N GLY A 264 0.69 -7.56 -13.57
CA GLY A 264 1.96 -7.37 -14.26
C GLY A 264 2.99 -6.62 -13.40
N ALA A 265 3.83 -5.79 -14.01
CA ALA A 265 4.71 -4.85 -13.29
C ALA A 265 3.99 -3.49 -13.13
N LYS A 266 4.21 -2.83 -11.99
CA LYS A 266 3.71 -1.46 -11.79
C LYS A 266 4.71 -0.50 -12.42
N LEU A 267 4.25 0.32 -13.35
CA LEU A 267 5.02 1.36 -14.00
C LEU A 267 4.55 2.69 -13.44
N HIS A 268 5.39 3.32 -12.64
CA HIS A 268 5.12 4.60 -11.99
C HIS A 268 6.39 5.43 -11.90
N ASP A 269 6.24 6.71 -11.53
CA ASP A 269 7.38 7.59 -11.32
C ASP A 269 8.26 7.11 -10.15
N ILE A 270 9.56 7.42 -10.22
CA ILE A 270 10.50 7.08 -9.15
C ILE A 270 10.00 7.70 -7.85
N THR A 271 9.89 6.89 -6.80
CA THR A 271 9.43 7.39 -5.49
C THR A 271 10.46 8.36 -4.92
N ASP A 272 10.05 9.61 -4.72
CA ASP A 272 10.87 10.67 -4.12
C ASP A 272 11.34 10.29 -2.69
N GLU A 273 12.59 10.64 -2.34
CA GLU A 273 13.22 10.40 -1.05
C GLU A 273 12.39 10.96 0.12
N ALA A 274 11.71 12.10 -0.10
CA ALA A 274 10.81 12.68 0.89
C ALA A 274 9.66 11.73 1.26
N LYS A 275 9.03 11.08 0.26
CA LYS A 275 7.97 10.09 0.48
C LYS A 275 8.50 8.87 1.24
N LEU A 276 9.69 8.38 0.87
CA LEU A 276 10.33 7.22 1.51
C LEU A 276 10.73 7.47 2.98
N SER A 277 10.92 8.74 3.38
CA SER A 277 11.30 9.08 4.75
C SER A 277 10.11 9.09 5.75
N VAL A 278 8.88 9.33 5.26
CA VAL A 278 7.68 9.51 6.10
C VAL A 278 6.71 8.33 5.98
N MET A 279 6.45 7.85 4.76
CA MET A 279 5.47 6.80 4.45
C MET A 279 5.61 5.54 5.32
N PRO A 280 6.83 5.01 5.59
CA PRO A 280 6.98 3.84 6.46
C PRO A 280 6.36 3.99 7.84
N GLY A 281 6.60 5.12 8.51
CA GLY A 281 6.09 5.37 9.84
C GLY A 281 4.56 5.43 9.87
N GLU A 282 3.96 6.10 8.89
CA GLU A 282 2.50 6.24 8.79
C GLU A 282 1.81 4.91 8.50
N VAL A 283 2.36 4.10 7.58
CA VAL A 283 1.82 2.77 7.26
C VAL A 283 1.94 1.83 8.46
N ILE A 284 3.11 1.79 9.11
CA ILE A 284 3.32 0.99 10.33
C ILE A 284 2.36 1.45 11.43
N GLY A 285 2.30 2.75 11.70
CA GLY A 285 1.43 3.32 12.74
C GLY A 285 -0.05 3.00 12.50
N SER A 286 -0.53 3.17 11.26
CA SER A 286 -1.91 2.83 10.89
C SER A 286 -2.19 1.33 11.04
N ALA A 287 -1.27 0.46 10.61
CA ALA A 287 -1.42 -0.98 10.80
C ALA A 287 -1.53 -1.37 12.28
N LEU A 288 -0.64 -0.85 13.13
CA LEU A 288 -0.64 -1.13 14.57
C LEU A 288 -1.90 -0.57 15.25
N GLY A 289 -2.32 0.65 14.88
CA GLY A 289 -3.56 1.27 15.37
C GLY A 289 -4.79 0.46 14.99
N ARG A 290 -4.89 -0.02 13.74
CA ARG A 290 -6.01 -0.89 13.32
C ARG A 290 -5.98 -2.25 14.01
N LEU A 291 -4.81 -2.84 14.29
CA LEU A 291 -4.74 -4.06 15.12
C LEU A 291 -5.33 -3.81 16.51
N LEU A 292 -4.98 -2.70 17.16
CA LEU A 292 -5.54 -2.33 18.47
C LEU A 292 -7.05 -2.08 18.40
N HIS A 293 -7.52 -1.38 17.35
CA HIS A 293 -8.95 -1.14 17.13
C HIS A 293 -9.74 -2.46 17.09
N TYR A 294 -9.28 -3.47 16.34
CA TYR A 294 -9.97 -4.76 16.28
C TYR A 294 -9.74 -5.64 17.51
N GLU A 295 -8.61 -5.49 18.19
CA GLU A 295 -8.40 -6.09 19.50
C GLU A 295 -9.39 -5.54 20.54
N GLU A 296 -9.68 -4.25 20.53
CA GLU A 296 -10.66 -3.62 21.43
C GLU A 296 -12.10 -3.95 21.04
N ARG A 297 -12.40 -3.87 19.75
CA ARG A 297 -13.75 -4.09 19.21
C ARG A 297 -14.21 -5.51 19.43
N ASP A 298 -13.34 -6.48 19.12
CA ASP A 298 -13.74 -7.87 19.17
C ASP A 298 -12.67 -8.80 19.75
N GLY A 299 -11.50 -8.38 20.22
CA GLY A 299 -10.47 -9.32 20.72
C GLY A 299 -9.80 -10.14 19.61
N ARG A 300 -9.79 -9.60 18.38
CA ARG A 300 -9.37 -10.29 17.15
C ARG A 300 -8.00 -10.91 17.27
N VAL A 301 -7.03 -10.11 17.70
CA VAL A 301 -5.62 -10.47 17.71
C VAL A 301 -5.41 -11.54 18.77
N SER A 302 -5.82 -11.28 20.01
CA SER A 302 -5.65 -12.21 21.13
C SER A 302 -6.27 -13.58 20.87
N ARG A 303 -7.50 -13.63 20.31
CA ARG A 303 -8.11 -14.91 19.91
C ARG A 303 -7.30 -15.63 18.85
N LEU A 304 -6.81 -14.91 17.85
CA LEU A 304 -6.07 -15.52 16.77
C LEU A 304 -4.70 -16.02 17.24
N LEU A 305 -4.05 -15.33 18.17
CA LEU A 305 -2.77 -15.75 18.74
C LEU A 305 -2.86 -17.13 19.40
N ASP A 306 -3.98 -17.47 20.03
CA ASP A 306 -4.19 -18.77 20.69
C ASP A 306 -4.92 -19.81 19.83
N SER A 307 -5.50 -19.39 18.72
CA SER A 307 -6.28 -20.25 17.81
C SER A 307 -5.41 -21.25 17.05
N ASP A 308 -5.91 -22.45 16.79
CA ASP A 308 -5.35 -23.41 15.82
C ASP A 308 -5.95 -23.25 14.40
N GLN A 309 -6.78 -22.23 14.17
CA GLN A 309 -7.39 -22.00 12.86
C GLN A 309 -6.31 -21.75 11.79
N PRO A 310 -6.45 -22.38 10.60
CA PRO A 310 -5.55 -22.14 9.50
C PRO A 310 -5.68 -20.70 9.01
N LEU A 311 -4.58 -20.14 8.52
CA LEU A 311 -4.55 -18.81 7.95
C LEU A 311 -5.38 -18.77 6.66
N ALA A 312 -6.37 -17.87 6.60
CA ALA A 312 -7.12 -17.65 5.36
C ALA A 312 -6.25 -16.97 4.30
N ARG A 313 -6.67 -17.08 3.04
CA ARG A 313 -6.05 -16.40 1.88
C ARG A 313 -7.12 -15.74 1.03
N PRO A 314 -6.79 -14.62 0.33
CA PRO A 314 -7.65 -14.10 -0.72
C PRO A 314 -7.76 -15.11 -1.87
N GLU A 315 -8.80 -14.96 -2.68
CA GLU A 315 -8.85 -15.68 -3.96
C GLU A 315 -7.84 -15.06 -4.92
N THR A 316 -6.84 -15.83 -5.33
CA THR A 316 -5.78 -15.32 -6.21
C THR A 316 -6.11 -15.55 -7.68
N TRP A 317 -6.00 -14.50 -8.49
CA TRP A 317 -6.00 -14.58 -9.95
C TRP A 317 -4.57 -14.34 -10.43
N GLY A 318 -3.83 -15.43 -10.69
CA GLY A 318 -2.50 -15.37 -11.28
C GLY A 318 -2.52 -15.13 -12.80
N PRO A 319 -1.34 -15.10 -13.45
CA PRO A 319 -1.20 -14.88 -14.89
C PRO A 319 -2.17 -15.67 -15.77
N GLU A 320 -2.40 -16.94 -15.43
CA GLU A 320 -3.30 -17.80 -16.21
C GLU A 320 -4.77 -17.34 -16.16
N LYS A 321 -5.24 -16.87 -15.00
CA LYS A 321 -6.64 -16.40 -14.85
C LYS A 321 -6.79 -14.97 -15.35
N THR A 322 -5.79 -14.10 -15.13
CA THR A 322 -5.82 -12.70 -15.56
C THR A 322 -5.55 -12.53 -17.06
N GLY A 323 -4.79 -13.45 -17.67
CA GLY A 323 -4.29 -13.32 -19.04
C GLY A 323 -3.11 -12.33 -19.15
N ILE A 324 -2.54 -11.91 -18.02
CA ILE A 324 -1.38 -11.01 -17.97
C ILE A 324 -0.17 -11.86 -17.63
N ALA A 325 0.71 -12.09 -18.61
CA ALA A 325 1.93 -12.86 -18.43
C ALA A 325 2.88 -12.18 -17.44
N PHE A 326 3.84 -12.94 -16.90
CA PHE A 326 4.91 -12.39 -16.07
C PHE A 326 5.63 -11.26 -16.82
N ILE A 327 5.77 -10.11 -16.16
CA ILE A 327 6.58 -8.99 -16.63
C ILE A 327 7.79 -8.90 -15.72
N ASP A 328 8.97 -9.04 -16.31
CA ASP A 328 10.23 -8.83 -15.61
C ASP A 328 10.31 -7.38 -15.09
N PRO A 329 10.49 -7.16 -13.77
CA PRO A 329 10.73 -5.84 -13.22
C PRO A 329 11.96 -5.13 -13.82
N GLY A 330 12.87 -5.85 -14.47
CA GLY A 330 14.03 -5.30 -15.16
C GLY A 330 15.15 -4.89 -14.20
N THR A 331 15.94 -3.90 -14.61
CA THR A 331 17.11 -3.41 -13.86
C THR A 331 16.80 -2.11 -13.11
N THR A 332 17.53 -1.86 -12.03
CA THR A 332 17.45 -0.61 -11.25
C THR A 332 18.83 -0.16 -10.75
N ASP A 333 18.99 1.15 -10.57
CA ASP A 333 20.19 1.78 -10.01
C ASP A 333 19.96 2.41 -8.62
N VAL A 334 18.76 2.25 -8.06
CA VAL A 334 18.35 2.89 -6.80
C VAL A 334 18.97 2.26 -5.56
N PHE A 335 19.50 1.03 -5.66
CA PHE A 335 20.14 0.36 -4.53
C PHE A 335 21.58 0.86 -4.37
N ARG A 336 21.81 1.79 -3.43
CA ARG A 336 23.15 2.32 -3.15
C ARG A 336 23.69 1.77 -1.83
N VAL A 337 24.51 0.72 -1.88
CA VAL A 337 24.97 -0.03 -0.70
C VAL A 337 25.60 0.88 0.37
N ASP A 338 26.46 1.82 -0.04
CA ASP A 338 27.14 2.74 0.87
C ASP A 338 26.16 3.69 1.56
N VAL A 339 25.18 4.22 0.83
CA VAL A 339 24.13 5.10 1.37
C VAL A 339 23.24 4.32 2.35
N LYS A 340 22.88 3.07 2.01
CA LYS A 340 22.06 2.22 2.89
C LYS A 340 22.80 1.90 4.19
N ARG A 341 24.09 1.59 4.11
CA ARG A 341 24.96 1.41 5.27
C ARG A 341 25.06 2.66 6.13
N GLU A 342 25.34 3.81 5.51
CA GLU A 342 25.44 5.09 6.23
C GLU A 342 24.12 5.48 6.90
N THR A 343 22.98 5.18 6.25
CA THR A 343 21.66 5.39 6.85
C THR A 343 21.50 4.58 8.13
N LEU A 344 21.92 3.31 8.15
CA LEU A 344 21.88 2.50 9.38
C LEU A 344 22.77 3.09 10.47
N LEU A 345 23.97 3.56 10.12
CA LEU A 345 24.93 4.13 11.07
C LEU A 345 24.43 5.45 11.68
N SER A 346 24.05 6.39 10.83
CA SER A 346 23.63 7.74 11.22
C SER A 346 22.30 7.78 11.95
N LYS A 347 21.36 6.88 11.63
CA LYS A 347 20.00 6.88 12.20
C LYS A 347 19.82 6.01 13.43
N PHE A 348 20.79 5.17 13.82
CA PHE A 348 20.61 4.26 14.95
C PHE A 348 20.24 4.98 16.26
N ALA A 349 20.90 6.11 16.55
CA ALA A 349 20.66 6.89 17.75
C ALA A 349 19.23 7.46 17.81
N ASP A 350 18.70 7.93 16.67
CA ASP A 350 17.34 8.50 16.56
C ASP A 350 16.25 7.52 17.01
N TYR A 351 16.50 6.21 16.86
CA TYR A 351 15.53 5.15 17.19
C TYR A 351 15.90 4.35 18.43
N GLN A 352 17.03 4.67 19.08
CA GLN A 352 17.60 3.85 20.14
C GLN A 352 16.67 3.74 21.36
N ASP A 353 16.02 4.83 21.75
CA ASP A 353 15.12 4.84 22.90
C ASP A 353 13.85 4.02 22.64
N ALA A 354 13.27 4.15 21.45
CA ALA A 354 12.14 3.33 21.03
C ALA A 354 12.50 1.84 21.00
N MET A 355 13.67 1.49 20.45
CA MET A 355 14.17 0.11 20.44
C MET A 355 14.42 -0.42 21.85
N ARG A 356 14.97 0.39 22.76
CA ARG A 356 15.22 0.00 24.16
C ARG A 356 13.92 -0.21 24.95
N ALA A 357 12.91 0.62 24.71
CA ALA A 357 11.60 0.49 25.36
C ALA A 357 10.83 -0.75 24.87
N VAL A 358 10.94 -1.03 23.56
CA VAL A 358 10.17 -2.10 22.92
C VAL A 358 10.86 -3.45 23.08
N LEU A 359 12.16 -3.57 22.88
CA LEU A 359 12.86 -4.86 22.89
C LEU A 359 13.22 -5.32 24.31
N PHE A 360 13.31 -6.62 24.52
CA PHE A 360 13.89 -7.18 25.75
C PHE A 360 15.39 -6.85 25.83
N PRO A 361 15.95 -6.73 27.05
CA PRO A 361 17.34 -6.32 27.24
C PRO A 361 18.36 -7.17 26.47
N GLU A 362 18.17 -8.48 26.39
CA GLU A 362 19.07 -9.37 25.64
C GLU A 362 18.99 -9.16 24.12
N THR A 363 17.80 -8.91 23.58
CA THR A 363 17.58 -8.64 22.15
C THR A 363 18.19 -7.30 21.77
N PHE A 364 17.98 -6.28 22.60
CA PHE A 364 18.58 -4.96 22.41
C PHE A 364 20.11 -4.98 22.55
N ALA A 365 20.66 -5.73 23.51
CA ALA A 365 22.10 -5.88 23.68
C ALA A 365 22.75 -6.58 22.47
N ALA A 366 22.12 -7.62 21.93
CA ALA A 366 22.58 -8.29 20.71
C ALA A 366 22.57 -7.35 19.51
N LEU A 367 21.51 -6.55 19.36
CA LEU A 367 21.41 -5.53 18.31
C LEU A 367 22.53 -4.47 18.43
N LEU A 368 22.82 -4.01 19.65
CA LEU A 368 23.91 -3.05 19.89
C LEU A 368 25.28 -3.64 19.52
N ALA A 369 25.52 -4.91 19.81
CA ALA A 369 26.74 -5.60 19.41
C ALA A 369 26.86 -5.72 17.87
N ASP A 370 25.74 -5.99 17.18
CA ASP A 370 25.72 -5.98 15.71
C ASP A 370 25.97 -4.58 15.14
N PHE A 371 25.43 -3.54 15.76
CA PHE A 371 25.68 -2.15 15.40
C PHE A 371 27.16 -1.77 15.58
N GLN A 372 27.79 -2.16 16.69
CA GLN A 372 29.22 -1.94 16.90
C GLN A 372 30.08 -2.67 15.87
N ARG A 373 29.72 -3.92 15.53
CA ARG A 373 30.38 -4.66 14.44
C ARG A 373 30.21 -3.94 13.12
N LEU A 374 29.02 -3.42 12.84
CA LEU A 374 28.74 -2.63 11.66
C LEU A 374 29.62 -1.37 11.63
N GLN A 375 29.81 -0.66 12.74
CA GLN A 375 30.70 0.52 12.81
C GLN A 375 32.17 0.19 12.50
N GLN A 376 32.63 -0.99 12.93
CA GLN A 376 34.03 -1.43 12.77
C GLN A 376 34.30 -2.15 11.45
N ALA A 377 33.25 -2.52 10.70
CA ALA A 377 33.38 -3.27 9.46
C ALA A 377 34.05 -2.44 8.35
N ASP A 378 35.05 -3.03 7.71
CA ASP A 378 35.71 -2.49 6.53
C ASP A 378 34.74 -2.40 5.34
N THR A 379 34.96 -1.39 4.48
CA THR A 379 34.21 -1.14 3.25
C THR A 379 35.11 -1.10 2.01
N ALA A 380 36.36 -1.57 2.12
CA ALA A 380 37.23 -1.86 0.99
C ALA A 380 36.55 -2.80 -0.01
N ASP A 381 36.98 -2.76 -1.27
CA ASP A 381 36.29 -3.46 -2.35
C ASP A 381 36.30 -5.00 -2.22
N ASP A 382 37.29 -5.56 -1.53
CA ASP A 382 37.41 -6.98 -1.20
C ASP A 382 36.72 -7.37 0.12
N ALA A 383 36.30 -6.39 0.93
CA ALA A 383 35.59 -6.63 2.17
C ALA A 383 34.16 -7.15 1.93
N PRO A 384 33.66 -8.09 2.73
CA PRO A 384 32.29 -8.59 2.62
C PRO A 384 31.28 -7.49 2.98
N VAL A 385 30.11 -7.51 2.34
CA VAL A 385 29.02 -6.59 2.71
C VAL A 385 28.44 -6.98 4.07
N VAL A 386 28.32 -6.01 4.98
CA VAL A 386 27.82 -6.19 6.35
C VAL A 386 26.74 -5.15 6.65
N PHE A 387 25.62 -5.61 7.24
CA PHE A 387 24.59 -4.78 7.85
C PHE A 387 24.38 -5.18 9.32
N LEU A 388 23.15 -5.09 9.86
CA LEU A 388 22.85 -5.37 11.28
C LEU A 388 22.57 -6.84 11.60
N ASN A 389 22.81 -7.77 10.67
CA ASN A 389 22.64 -9.20 10.89
C ASN A 389 21.21 -9.59 11.35
N LEU A 390 20.20 -8.84 10.88
CA LEU A 390 18.79 -9.12 11.12
C LEU A 390 18.26 -10.17 10.14
N SER A 391 18.70 -11.42 10.33
CA SER A 391 18.13 -12.55 9.59
C SER A 391 16.60 -12.62 9.77
N ARG A 392 15.90 -13.26 8.82
CA ARG A 392 14.44 -13.44 8.88
C ARG A 392 13.94 -13.97 10.24
N LYS A 393 14.65 -14.93 10.84
CA LYS A 393 14.30 -15.49 12.16
C LYS A 393 14.38 -14.43 13.27
N ARG A 394 15.43 -13.60 13.25
CA ARG A 394 15.60 -12.51 14.22
C ARG A 394 14.55 -11.42 14.02
N TRP A 395 14.24 -11.09 12.77
CA TRP A 395 13.18 -10.15 12.43
C TRP A 395 11.82 -10.60 12.95
N ILE A 396 11.46 -11.88 12.76
CA ILE A 396 10.22 -12.45 13.32
C ILE A 396 10.20 -12.31 14.85
N GLY A 397 11.32 -12.57 15.54
CA GLY A 397 11.44 -12.37 16.98
C GLY A 397 11.20 -10.92 17.42
N ILE A 398 11.78 -9.96 16.69
CA ILE A 398 11.56 -8.52 16.91
C ILE A 398 10.07 -8.18 16.74
N LEU A 399 9.43 -8.65 15.66
CA LEU A 399 8.00 -8.44 15.46
C LEU A 399 7.18 -8.98 16.65
N TYR A 400 7.52 -10.15 17.19
CA TYR A 400 6.82 -10.69 18.37
C TYR A 400 7.01 -9.83 19.62
N GLU A 401 8.22 -9.35 19.88
CA GLU A 401 8.48 -8.46 21.02
C GLU A 401 7.75 -7.13 20.89
N SER A 402 7.73 -6.57 19.67
CA SER A 402 7.01 -5.35 19.32
C SER A 402 5.51 -5.48 19.52
N LEU A 403 4.91 -6.59 19.07
CA LEU A 403 3.48 -6.84 19.25
C LEU A 403 3.10 -7.16 20.70
N ALA A 404 3.96 -7.88 21.42
CA ALA A 404 3.78 -8.10 22.85
C ALA A 404 3.84 -6.78 23.63
N HIS A 405 4.77 -5.88 23.27
CA HIS A 405 4.81 -4.53 23.85
C HIS A 405 3.53 -3.76 23.51
N LEU A 406 3.14 -3.70 22.23
CA LEU A 406 1.95 -3.00 21.75
C LEU A 406 0.68 -3.43 22.51
N LEU A 407 0.45 -4.74 22.64
CA LEU A 407 -0.76 -5.28 23.28
C LEU A 407 -0.82 -4.97 24.79
N VAL A 408 0.34 -4.83 25.44
CA VAL A 408 0.45 -4.49 26.87
C VAL A 408 0.33 -2.99 27.12
N THR A 409 1.03 -2.16 26.33
CA THR A 409 1.17 -0.73 26.61
C THR A 409 0.20 0.14 25.82
N ARG A 410 -0.35 -0.38 24.72
CA ARG A 410 -1.12 0.37 23.71
C ARG A 410 -0.33 1.53 23.08
N ASP A 411 0.98 1.54 23.24
CA ASP A 411 1.87 2.58 22.72
C ASP A 411 2.25 2.31 21.25
N VAL A 412 1.45 2.86 20.34
CA VAL A 412 1.68 2.75 18.90
C VAL A 412 2.95 3.48 18.47
N ASP A 413 3.24 4.66 19.03
CA ASP A 413 4.31 5.53 18.55
C ASP A 413 5.70 4.95 18.86
N THR A 414 5.89 4.41 20.06
CA THR A 414 7.16 3.78 20.44
C THR A 414 7.39 2.50 19.63
N VAL A 415 6.35 1.67 19.43
CA VAL A 415 6.45 0.46 18.61
C VAL A 415 6.72 0.79 17.14
N LYS A 416 6.03 1.80 16.60
CA LYS A 416 6.28 2.36 15.27
C LYS A 416 7.73 2.80 15.12
N GLY A 417 8.26 3.57 16.08
CA GLY A 417 9.66 4.02 16.07
C GLY A 417 10.63 2.84 16.03
N CYS A 418 10.43 1.83 16.88
CA CYS A 418 11.23 0.61 16.90
C CYS A 418 11.21 -0.13 15.55
N LEU A 419 10.02 -0.36 15.00
CA LEU A 419 9.86 -1.12 13.75
C LEU A 419 10.38 -0.33 12.54
N ASN A 420 10.18 0.98 12.47
CA ASN A 420 10.55 1.83 11.33
C ASN A 420 12.04 1.71 10.96
N TYR A 421 12.92 1.68 11.96
CA TYR A 421 14.35 1.46 11.71
C TYR A 421 14.67 -0.01 11.41
N LEU A 422 14.14 -0.93 12.22
CA LEU A 422 14.55 -2.33 12.17
C LEU A 422 14.04 -3.09 10.95
N TYR A 423 12.87 -2.73 10.39
CA TYR A 423 12.39 -3.35 9.16
C TYR A 423 13.31 -3.00 7.98
N THR A 424 13.84 -1.78 7.95
CA THR A 424 14.81 -1.35 6.93
C THR A 424 16.08 -2.19 7.03
N ALA A 425 16.60 -2.39 8.24
CA ALA A 425 17.77 -3.23 8.47
C ALA A 425 17.54 -4.70 8.09
N ALA A 426 16.37 -5.27 8.42
CA ALA A 426 16.00 -6.64 8.03
C ALA A 426 15.85 -6.78 6.50
N PHE A 427 15.29 -5.76 5.85
CA PHE A 427 15.17 -5.72 4.40
C PHE A 427 16.54 -5.66 3.70
N LEU A 428 17.49 -4.90 4.24
CA LEU A 428 18.86 -4.83 3.69
C LEU A 428 19.59 -6.17 3.77
N GLU A 429 19.37 -6.96 4.82
CA GLU A 429 19.89 -8.33 4.87
C GLU A 429 19.29 -9.22 3.78
N PHE A 430 17.99 -9.08 3.51
CA PHE A 430 17.36 -9.77 2.40
C PHE A 430 17.96 -9.35 1.05
N CYS A 431 18.13 -8.05 0.80
CA CYS A 431 18.78 -7.57 -0.42
C CYS A 431 20.21 -8.11 -0.55
N ARG A 432 20.99 -8.11 0.53
CA ARG A 432 22.34 -8.68 0.55
C ARG A 432 22.33 -10.16 0.16
N GLU A 433 21.41 -10.95 0.71
CA GLU A 433 21.26 -12.37 0.35
C GLU A 433 20.93 -12.55 -1.14
N LYS A 434 20.08 -11.70 -1.72
CA LYS A 434 19.71 -11.76 -3.15
C LYS A 434 20.85 -11.36 -4.08
N ILE A 435 21.56 -10.29 -3.72
CA ILE A 435 22.74 -9.84 -4.47
C ILE A 435 23.85 -10.90 -4.42
N ALA A 436 24.03 -11.57 -3.28
CA ALA A 436 24.95 -12.69 -3.15
C ALA A 436 24.55 -13.88 -4.04
N GLN A 437 23.25 -14.20 -4.16
CA GLN A 437 22.76 -15.22 -5.09
C GLN A 437 23.02 -14.87 -6.56
N LEU A 438 23.13 -13.58 -6.89
CA LEU A 438 23.49 -13.08 -8.22
C LEU A 438 25.02 -12.97 -8.42
N GLY A 439 25.82 -13.36 -7.42
CA GLY A 439 27.29 -13.47 -7.53
C GLY A 439 28.09 -12.31 -6.93
N ALA A 440 27.46 -11.36 -6.25
CA ALA A 440 28.17 -10.25 -5.60
C ALA A 440 28.11 -10.35 -4.06
N VAL A 441 29.28 -10.55 -3.43
CA VAL A 441 29.42 -10.75 -1.98
C VAL A 441 30.29 -9.69 -1.29
N THR A 442 31.16 -9.00 -2.03
CA THR A 442 32.02 -7.92 -1.52
C THR A 442 31.48 -6.53 -1.90
N TYR A 443 31.92 -5.48 -1.19
CA TYR A 443 31.49 -4.10 -1.51
C TYR A 443 31.83 -3.70 -2.95
N GLY A 444 33.01 -4.05 -3.46
CA GLY A 444 33.40 -3.73 -4.83
C GLY A 444 32.45 -4.37 -5.85
N GLN A 445 32.15 -5.65 -5.66
CA GLN A 445 31.21 -6.38 -6.52
C GLN A 445 29.80 -5.78 -6.48
N VAL A 446 29.30 -5.44 -5.28
CA VAL A 446 27.98 -4.83 -5.13
C VAL A 446 27.94 -3.42 -5.74
N ARG A 447 28.96 -2.59 -5.53
CA ARG A 447 29.08 -1.24 -6.12
C ARG A 447 29.07 -1.29 -7.65
N THR A 448 29.72 -2.30 -8.25
CA THR A 448 29.68 -2.51 -9.69
C THR A 448 28.31 -3.00 -10.15
N MET A 449 27.74 -4.02 -9.48
CA MET A 449 26.46 -4.61 -9.87
C MET A 449 25.30 -3.61 -9.74
N GLN A 450 25.34 -2.73 -8.73
CA GLN A 450 24.22 -1.87 -8.40
C GLN A 450 23.93 -0.76 -9.44
N THR A 451 24.83 -0.50 -10.39
CA THR A 451 24.58 0.51 -11.45
C THR A 451 23.54 0.07 -12.47
N SER A 452 23.24 -1.24 -12.51
CA SER A 452 22.20 -1.84 -13.33
C SER A 452 21.77 -3.16 -12.68
N LEU A 453 21.35 -3.07 -11.41
CA LEU A 453 20.99 -4.24 -10.63
C LEU A 453 19.75 -4.90 -11.23
N GLY A 454 19.88 -6.14 -11.66
CA GLY A 454 18.76 -6.92 -12.16
C GLY A 454 19.08 -8.40 -12.17
N VAL A 455 18.09 -9.19 -12.56
CA VAL A 455 18.25 -10.63 -12.74
C VAL A 455 18.41 -10.89 -14.24
N PRO A 456 19.27 -11.82 -14.67
CA PRO A 456 19.32 -12.23 -16.07
C PRO A 456 17.91 -12.61 -16.59
N PRO A 457 17.46 -12.09 -17.74
CA PRO A 457 16.07 -12.24 -18.18
C PRO A 457 15.58 -13.69 -18.25
N GLU A 458 16.45 -14.62 -18.63
CA GLU A 458 16.15 -16.05 -18.71
C GLU A 458 15.95 -16.73 -17.34
N GLN A 459 16.37 -16.07 -16.27
CA GLN A 459 16.24 -16.53 -14.88
C GLN A 459 15.22 -15.71 -14.08
N ALA A 460 14.78 -14.55 -14.60
CA ALA A 460 13.98 -13.57 -13.87
C ALA A 460 12.72 -14.18 -13.26
N GLU A 461 11.87 -14.84 -14.06
CA GLU A 461 10.61 -15.39 -13.56
C GLU A 461 10.82 -16.41 -12.43
N VAL A 462 11.77 -17.33 -12.61
CA VAL A 462 12.10 -18.36 -11.61
C VAL A 462 12.69 -17.72 -10.36
N PHE A 463 13.59 -16.75 -10.51
CA PHE A 463 14.20 -16.04 -9.39
C PHE A 463 13.16 -15.27 -8.57
N TYR A 464 12.30 -14.46 -9.21
CA TYR A 464 11.28 -13.70 -8.49
C TYR A 464 10.27 -14.62 -7.82
N ARG A 465 9.80 -15.67 -8.50
CA ARG A 465 8.87 -16.64 -7.90
C ARG A 465 9.48 -17.38 -6.71
N ASP A 466 10.67 -17.95 -6.88
CA ASP A 466 11.21 -18.95 -5.96
C ASP A 466 12.15 -18.33 -4.91
N GLN A 467 12.92 -17.31 -5.27
CA GLN A 467 13.87 -16.66 -4.38
C GLN A 467 13.30 -15.40 -3.73
N VAL A 468 12.32 -14.72 -4.31
CA VAL A 468 11.76 -13.49 -3.74
C VAL A 468 10.40 -13.77 -3.10
N ASP A 469 9.39 -14.07 -3.89
CA ASP A 469 8.00 -14.17 -3.45
C ASP A 469 7.81 -15.33 -2.46
N ARG A 470 8.27 -16.55 -2.79
CA ARG A 470 8.16 -17.71 -1.89
C ARG A 470 8.94 -17.52 -0.58
N VAL A 471 10.06 -16.78 -0.59
CA VAL A 471 10.86 -16.52 0.61
C VAL A 471 10.15 -15.55 1.55
N VAL A 472 9.57 -14.47 1.00
CA VAL A 472 8.79 -13.50 1.76
C VAL A 472 7.51 -14.14 2.30
N GLU A 473 6.82 -14.93 1.47
CA GLU A 473 5.64 -15.68 1.89
C GLU A 473 5.98 -16.63 3.05
N ARG A 474 7.06 -17.41 2.93
CA ARG A 474 7.48 -18.30 4.01
C ARG A 474 7.78 -17.55 5.30
N MET A 475 8.39 -16.36 5.22
CA MET A 475 8.61 -15.52 6.41
C MET A 475 7.30 -15.11 7.09
N ALA A 476 6.29 -14.68 6.32
CA ALA A 476 4.98 -14.32 6.87
C ALA A 476 4.26 -15.55 7.47
N LEU A 477 4.37 -16.72 6.85
CA LEU A 477 3.81 -17.97 7.37
C LEU A 477 4.54 -18.45 8.62
N ASP A 478 5.87 -18.38 8.67
CA ASP A 478 6.68 -18.71 9.84
C ASP A 478 6.32 -17.78 11.01
N PHE A 479 6.14 -16.49 10.73
CA PHE A 479 5.62 -15.52 11.69
C PHE A 479 4.23 -15.92 12.20
N PHE A 480 3.30 -16.26 11.32
CA PHE A 480 1.95 -16.64 11.73
C PHE A 480 1.96 -17.95 12.53
N HIS A 481 2.64 -19.00 12.08
CA HIS A 481 2.61 -20.30 12.74
C HIS A 481 3.19 -20.29 14.15
N ASN A 482 4.19 -19.44 14.43
CA ASN A 482 4.80 -19.34 15.75
C ASN A 482 4.24 -18.18 16.61
N ARG A 483 3.14 -17.56 16.19
CA ARG A 483 2.54 -16.37 16.83
C ARG A 483 2.17 -16.54 18.32
N ARG A 484 1.92 -17.77 18.80
CA ARG A 484 1.70 -18.06 20.23
C ARG A 484 2.84 -17.56 21.11
N ALA A 485 4.06 -17.45 20.57
CA ALA A 485 5.19 -16.85 21.27
C ALA A 485 4.89 -15.42 21.77
N ILE A 486 4.03 -14.65 21.09
CA ILE A 486 3.61 -13.32 21.53
C ILE A 486 2.93 -13.39 22.91
N LEU A 487 2.11 -14.41 23.17
CA LEU A 487 1.43 -14.59 24.46
C LEU A 487 2.41 -14.83 25.60
N ASP A 488 3.46 -15.61 25.36
CA ASP A 488 4.49 -15.87 26.36
C ASP A 488 5.32 -14.62 26.64
N LEU A 489 5.61 -13.81 25.60
CA LEU A 489 6.28 -12.53 25.76
C LEU A 489 5.39 -11.51 26.50
N ILE A 490 4.07 -11.50 26.29
CA ILE A 490 3.12 -10.68 27.07
C ILE A 490 3.22 -11.04 28.56
N LYS A 491 3.12 -12.34 28.91
CA LYS A 491 3.24 -12.82 30.30
C LYS A 491 4.57 -12.43 30.94
N ARG A 492 5.65 -12.53 30.16
CA ARG A 492 6.99 -12.13 30.62
C ARG A 492 7.06 -10.64 30.94
N ARG A 493 6.48 -9.78 30.08
CA ARG A 493 6.45 -8.32 30.30
C ARG A 493 5.64 -7.94 31.53
N THR A 494 4.42 -8.47 31.66
CA THR A 494 3.54 -8.15 32.79
C THR A 494 4.12 -8.60 34.13
N SER A 495 4.85 -9.72 34.15
CA SER A 495 5.53 -10.22 35.37
C SER A 495 6.76 -9.40 35.76
N SER A 496 7.34 -8.64 34.82
CA SER A 496 8.52 -7.79 35.05
C SER A 496 8.20 -6.35 35.43
N SER A 497 6.94 -5.94 35.36
CA SER A 497 6.49 -4.60 35.78
C SER A 497 6.13 -4.60 37.27
N PRO A 498 6.52 -3.57 38.05
CA PRO A 498 6.09 -3.45 39.44
C PRO A 498 4.56 -3.32 39.51
N PRO A 499 3.90 -3.83 40.56
CA PRO A 499 2.46 -3.66 40.72
C PRO A 499 2.11 -2.16 40.79
N PRO A 500 0.92 -1.74 40.32
CA PRO A 500 0.49 -0.35 40.42
C PRO A 500 0.47 0.10 41.89
N PRO A 501 0.80 1.37 42.19
CA PRO A 501 0.71 1.88 43.55
C PRO A 501 -0.75 1.81 44.03
N HIS A 502 -0.92 1.23 45.22
CA HIS A 502 -2.20 1.10 45.92
C HIS A 502 -2.79 2.44 46.36
#